data_AF-A0A2E8GYF8-F1
#
_entry.id   AF-A0A2E8GYF8-F1
#
_cell.length_a   1.000
_cell.length_b   1.000
_cell.length_c   1.000
_cell.angle_alpha   90.00
_cell.angle_beta   90.00
_cell.angle_gamma   90.00
#
_symmetry.space_group_name_H-M   'P 1'
#
loop_
_entity.id
_entity.type
_entity.pdbx_description
1 polymer ?
#
loop_
_entity_poly.entity_id
_entity_poly.type
_entity_poly.pdbx_seq_one_letter_code
_entity_poly.pdbx_strand_id
1 'polypeptide(L)'
;MTEATSNHPAVPRQRLLYLHARTANVFSEILGYTPIEPVAGYGVEITAAPEQNWPYRTVHDAIVDGWQVVQFPHLQAPFDDRDLDVVGYEFILQKIEVVDS
;
A
#
# COMPACT_ATOMS: atom_id res chain seq x y z
N MET A 1 -7.35 -43.40 3.99
CA MET A 1 -6.25 -42.43 3.81
C MET A 1 -6.35 -41.94 2.38
N THR A 2 -6.93 -40.76 2.21
CA THR A 2 -6.98 -40.02 0.94
C THR A 2 -7.18 -38.57 1.34
N GLU A 3 -6.07 -37.84 1.45
CA GLU A 3 -6.10 -36.38 1.52
C GLU A 3 -6.62 -35.89 0.17
N ALA A 4 -7.84 -35.37 0.17
CA ALA A 4 -8.35 -34.61 -0.96
C ALA A 4 -7.52 -33.32 -1.02
N THR A 5 -6.56 -33.28 -1.95
CA THR A 5 -5.88 -32.04 -2.31
C THR A 5 -6.92 -31.14 -2.96
N SER A 6 -7.45 -30.21 -2.16
CA SER A 6 -8.41 -29.19 -2.60
C SER A 6 -7.71 -28.27 -3.60
N ASN A 7 -7.71 -28.65 -4.87
CA ASN A 7 -7.18 -27.84 -5.97
C ASN A 7 -8.13 -26.66 -6.23
N HIS A 8 -8.06 -25.63 -5.38
CA HIS A 8 -8.74 -24.36 -5.66
C HIS A 8 -7.94 -23.66 -6.77
N PRO A 9 -8.58 -23.29 -7.89
CA PRO A 9 -7.90 -22.48 -8.90
C PRO A 9 -7.41 -21.21 -8.23
N ALA A 10 -6.16 -20.82 -8.50
CA ALA A 10 -5.56 -19.65 -7.91
C ALA A 10 -6.31 -18.40 -8.41
N VAL A 11 -7.17 -17.83 -7.55
CA VAL A 11 -8.04 -16.70 -7.90
C VAL A 11 -7.26 -15.41 -7.70
N PRO A 12 -7.20 -14.50 -8.71
CA PRO A 12 -6.63 -13.18 -8.52
C PRO A 12 -7.38 -12.40 -7.43
N ARG A 13 -6.64 -11.78 -6.52
CA ARG A 13 -7.17 -10.97 -5.42
C ARG A 13 -6.55 -9.59 -5.44
N GLN A 14 -7.26 -8.64 -4.83
CA GLN A 14 -6.82 -7.26 -4.70
C GLN A 14 -5.87 -7.13 -3.50
N ARG A 15 -4.62 -6.77 -3.77
CA ARG A 15 -3.68 -6.27 -2.77
C ARG A 15 -3.85 -4.77 -2.66
N LEU A 16 -3.76 -4.22 -1.45
CA LEU A 16 -3.74 -2.78 -1.24
C LEU A 16 -2.38 -2.34 -0.73
N LEU A 17 -2.02 -1.11 -1.08
CA LEU A 17 -0.81 -0.47 -0.59
C LEU A 17 -1.13 0.99 -0.25
N TYR A 18 -0.98 1.34 1.02
CA TYR A 18 -1.09 2.70 1.50
C TYR A 18 0.31 3.30 1.51
N LEU A 19 0.50 4.45 0.88
CA LEU A 19 1.78 5.16 0.82
C LEU A 19 1.62 6.57 1.37
N HIS A 20 2.43 6.91 2.38
CA HIS A 20 2.54 8.28 2.86
C HIS A 20 3.70 8.96 2.16
N ALA A 21 3.43 10.00 1.38
CA ALA A 21 4.44 10.76 0.66
C ALA A 21 4.65 12.16 1.28
N ARG A 22 5.83 12.73 1.04
CA ARG A 22 6.16 14.11 1.51
C ARG A 22 5.25 15.19 0.91
N THR A 23 4.77 15.01 -0.32
CA THR A 23 3.86 15.91 -1.04
C THR A 23 2.82 15.11 -1.81
N ALA A 24 1.76 15.75 -2.31
CA ALA A 24 0.75 15.11 -3.16
C ALA A 24 1.24 14.74 -4.58
N ASN A 25 2.52 14.92 -4.86
CA ASN A 25 3.12 14.58 -6.15
C ASN A 25 3.50 13.09 -6.17
N VAL A 26 3.14 12.36 -7.22
CA VAL A 26 3.52 10.94 -7.38
C VAL A 26 5.03 10.71 -7.44
N PHE A 27 5.81 11.73 -7.81
CA PHE A 27 7.28 11.69 -7.80
C PHE A 27 7.89 12.07 -6.43
N SER A 28 7.05 12.34 -5.43
CA SER A 28 7.49 12.64 -4.07
C SER A 28 8.06 11.41 -3.39
N GLU A 29 9.05 11.64 -2.52
CA GLU A 29 9.60 10.62 -1.64
C GLU A 29 8.52 10.02 -0.73
N ILE A 30 8.52 8.69 -0.63
CA ILE A 30 7.71 7.90 0.31
C ILE A 30 8.36 7.95 1.69
N LEU A 31 7.58 8.30 2.71
CA LEU A 31 7.97 8.39 4.11
C LEU A 31 7.57 7.12 4.90
N GLY A 32 6.51 6.45 4.47
CA GLY A 32 5.99 5.23 5.09
C GLY A 32 5.03 4.50 4.18
N TYR A 33 4.81 3.22 4.45
CA TYR A 33 3.96 2.37 3.65
C TYR A 33 3.28 1.30 4.52
N THR A 34 2.12 0.85 4.06
CA THR A 34 1.37 -0.23 4.70
C THR A 34 0.81 -1.16 3.62
N PRO A 35 1.39 -2.36 3.45
CA PRO A 35 0.85 -3.37 2.55
C PRO A 35 -0.33 -4.10 3.21
N ILE A 36 -1.37 -4.42 2.44
CA ILE A 36 -2.50 -5.23 2.89
C ILE A 36 -2.62 -6.45 1.98
N GLU A 37 -2.44 -7.63 2.59
CA GLU A 37 -2.63 -8.89 1.89
C GLU A 37 -4.07 -9.39 2.00
N PRO A 38 -4.67 -9.88 0.91
CA PRO A 38 -6.05 -10.37 0.87
C PRO A 38 -6.15 -11.81 1.41
N VAL A 39 -5.65 -12.03 2.64
CA VAL A 39 -5.62 -13.34 3.31
C VAL A 39 -6.37 -13.24 4.65
N ALA A 40 -7.15 -14.27 4.97
CA ALA A 40 -7.91 -14.30 6.22
C ALA A 40 -6.98 -14.27 7.43
N GLY A 41 -7.24 -13.37 8.38
CA GLY A 41 -6.43 -13.21 9.59
C GLY A 41 -5.15 -12.40 9.39
N TYR A 42 -4.95 -11.76 8.23
CA TYR A 42 -3.83 -10.84 8.03
C TYR A 42 -3.90 -9.67 9.02
N GLY A 43 -2.85 -9.51 9.82
CA GLY A 43 -2.66 -8.41 10.76
C GLY A 43 -1.58 -7.46 10.25
N VAL A 44 -1.81 -6.16 10.42
CA VAL A 44 -0.93 -5.11 9.91
C VAL A 44 -0.12 -4.52 11.06
N GLU A 45 1.20 -4.41 10.87
CA GLU A 45 2.06 -3.55 11.66
C GLU A 45 2.43 -2.34 10.79
N ILE A 46 2.24 -1.12 11.30
CA ILE A 46 2.56 0.10 10.54
C ILE A 46 4.07 0.21 10.47
N THR A 47 4.66 0.05 9.28
CA THR A 47 6.10 0.22 9.09
C THR A 47 6.43 1.71 8.95
N ALA A 48 6.81 2.32 10.08
CA ALA A 48 7.37 3.67 10.11
C ALA A 48 8.83 3.62 9.62
N ALA A 49 9.02 3.91 8.33
CA ALA A 49 10.25 3.97 7.52
C ALA A 49 10.40 2.80 6.52
N PRO A 50 10.86 3.07 5.28
CA PRO A 50 11.26 2.03 4.32
C PRO A 50 12.18 1.01 4.97
N GLU A 51 11.77 -0.26 5.06
CA GLU A 51 12.70 -1.34 5.39
C GLU A 51 13.89 -1.31 4.43
N GLN A 52 15.03 -1.88 4.83
CA GLN A 52 16.26 -1.89 4.02
C GLN A 52 16.06 -2.45 2.60
N ASN A 53 14.98 -3.22 2.36
CA ASN A 53 14.65 -3.86 1.09
C ASN A 53 13.37 -3.31 0.42
N TRP A 54 12.82 -2.18 0.86
CA TRP A 54 11.63 -1.59 0.22
C TRP A 54 11.94 -1.12 -1.22
N PRO A 55 11.17 -1.55 -2.25
CA PRO A 55 11.55 -1.37 -3.65
C PRO A 55 11.18 0.00 -4.25
N TYR A 56 10.31 0.78 -3.60
CA TYR A 56 9.76 2.00 -4.19
C TYR A 56 10.25 3.26 -3.46
N ARG A 57 10.92 4.17 -4.18
CA ARG A 57 11.31 5.46 -3.61
C ARG A 57 10.20 6.49 -3.74
N THR A 58 9.39 6.37 -4.78
CA THR A 58 8.28 7.26 -5.12
C THR A 58 7.02 6.46 -5.42
N VAL A 59 5.84 7.10 -5.33
CA VAL A 59 4.56 6.48 -5.74
C VAL A 59 4.62 6.08 -7.22
N HIS A 60 5.30 6.88 -8.04
CA HIS A 60 5.54 6.59 -9.44
C HIS A 60 6.27 5.25 -9.66
N ASP A 61 7.25 4.90 -8.81
CA ASP A 61 7.95 3.60 -8.93
C ASP A 61 6.98 2.43 -8.75
N ALA A 62 6.06 2.53 -7.78
CA ALA A 62 5.01 1.53 -7.59
C ALA A 62 4.07 1.47 -8.82
N ILE A 63 3.70 2.62 -9.39
CA ILE A 63 2.88 2.68 -10.60
C ILE A 63 3.57 1.99 -11.78
N VAL A 64 4.88 2.19 -11.95
CA VAL A 64 5.69 1.52 -12.99
C VAL A 64 5.71 0.00 -12.78
N ASP A 65 5.70 -0.48 -11.54
CA ASP A 65 5.59 -1.90 -11.19
C ASP A 65 4.18 -2.49 -11.41
N GLY A 66 3.23 -1.67 -11.86
CA GLY A 66 1.88 -2.10 -12.20
C GLY A 66 0.85 -1.89 -11.08
N TRP A 67 1.21 -1.18 -10.01
CA TRP A 67 0.21 -0.68 -9.07
C TRP A 67 -0.67 0.38 -9.72
N GLN A 68 -1.95 0.39 -9.36
CA GLN A 68 -2.94 1.32 -9.85
C GLN A 68 -3.42 2.22 -8.71
N VAL A 69 -3.48 3.52 -8.94
CA VAL A 69 -3.97 4.46 -7.93
C VAL A 69 -5.48 4.30 -7.74
N VAL A 70 -5.90 3.99 -6.53
CA VAL A 70 -7.31 3.99 -6.09
C VAL A 70 -7.69 5.38 -5.57
N GLN A 71 -6.79 6.03 -4.82
CA GLN A 71 -7.03 7.34 -4.23
C GLN A 71 -5.77 8.22 -4.28
N PHE A 72 -5.96 9.47 -4.72
CA PHE A 72 -4.98 10.54 -4.57
C PHE A 72 -5.16 11.25 -3.21
N PRO A 73 -4.10 11.85 -2.64
CA PRO A 73 -4.18 12.57 -1.38
C PRO A 73 -5.23 13.69 -1.39
N HIS A 74 -5.96 13.84 -0.29
CA HIS A 74 -6.86 14.97 -0.09
C HIS A 74 -6.02 16.25 0.13
N LEU A 75 -6.14 17.22 -0.77
CA LEU A 75 -5.41 18.50 -0.71
C LEU A 75 -6.00 19.52 0.28
N GLN A 76 -6.82 19.09 1.23
CA GLN A 76 -7.43 20.02 2.19
C GLN A 76 -6.33 20.54 3.13
N ALA A 77 -6.05 21.84 3.08
CA ALA A 77 -5.07 22.51 3.91
C ALA A 77 -5.32 22.19 5.40
N PRO A 78 -4.29 22.08 6.24
CA PRO A 78 -4.50 21.82 7.66
C PRO A 78 -5.34 22.95 8.27
N PHE A 79 -6.50 22.61 8.83
CA PHE A 79 -7.21 23.49 9.73
C PHE A 79 -6.49 23.46 11.08
N ASP A 80 -5.94 24.62 11.45
CA ASP A 80 -5.39 25.01 12.75
C ASP A 80 -4.05 24.38 13.19
N ASP A 81 -3.12 25.28 13.52
CA ASP A 81 -1.66 25.14 13.58
C ASP A 81 -1.15 24.50 14.89
N ARG A 82 -1.95 23.65 15.55
CA ARG A 82 -1.70 23.33 16.97
C ARG A 82 -1.52 21.87 17.38
N ASP A 83 -1.64 20.90 16.48
CA ASP A 83 -1.24 19.49 16.76
C ASP A 83 -0.92 18.73 15.44
N LEU A 84 0.02 19.25 14.64
CA LEU A 84 0.43 18.65 13.37
C LEU A 84 1.64 17.73 13.53
N ASP A 85 1.45 16.55 14.12
CA ASP A 85 2.32 15.41 13.86
C ASP A 85 1.99 14.88 12.44
N VAL A 86 2.46 15.66 11.45
CA VAL A 86 2.52 15.46 9.99
C VAL A 86 1.87 14.16 9.50
N VAL A 87 0.56 14.20 9.22
CA VAL A 87 -0.08 13.21 8.36
C VAL A 87 0.42 13.48 6.94
N GLY A 88 1.36 12.65 6.47
CA GLY A 88 1.86 12.70 5.09
C GLY A 88 0.73 12.53 4.06
N TYR A 89 0.98 12.98 2.84
CA TYR A 89 0.01 12.85 1.75
C TYR A 89 -0.21 11.39 1.41
N GLU A 90 -1.39 10.85 1.74
CA GLU A 90 -1.70 9.43 1.58
C GLU A 90 -2.22 9.10 0.18
N PHE A 91 -1.52 8.18 -0.48
CA PHE A 91 -1.99 7.48 -1.67
C PHE A 91 -2.47 6.09 -1.29
N ILE A 92 -3.58 5.66 -1.90
CA ILE A 92 -4.02 4.26 -1.82
C ILE A 92 -3.86 3.66 -3.22
N LEU A 93 -3.11 2.57 -3.31
CA LEU A 93 -2.92 1.81 -4.54
C LEU A 93 -3.49 0.41 -4.41
N GLN A 94 -3.79 -0.19 -5.57
CA GLN A 94 -4.16 -1.59 -5.70
C GLN A 94 -3.29 -2.31 -6.73
N LYS A 95 -3.15 -3.62 -6.56
CA LYS A 95 -2.64 -4.53 -7.60
C LYS A 95 -3.48 -5.81 -7.57
N ILE A 96 -3.89 -6.30 -8.74
CA ILE A 96 -4.62 -7.56 -8.87
C ILE A 96 -3.60 -8.65 -9.19
N GLU A 97 -3.38 -9.56 -8.25
CA GLU A 97 -2.40 -10.64 -8.39
C GLU A 97 -3.00 -11.97 -7.89
N VAL A 98 -2.50 -13.07 -8.44
CA VAL A 98 -2.80 -14.39 -7.91
C VAL A 98 -2.08 -14.54 -6.57
N VAL A 99 -2.82 -14.76 -5.50
CA VAL A 99 -2.29 -14.91 -4.14
C VAL A 99 -2.59 -16.32 -3.64
N ASP A 100 -1.56 -17.03 -3.20
CA ASP A 100 -1.72 -18.33 -2.58
C ASP A 100 -2.54 -18.19 -1.29
N SER A 101 -3.45 -19.15 -1.06
CA SER A 101 -4.44 -19.10 0.03
C SER A 101 -4.01 -19.94 1.21
#